data_AF-X1D6F4-F1
#
_entry.id   AF-X1D6F4-F1
#
_cell.length_a   1.000
_cell.length_b   1.000
_cell.length_c   1.000
_cell.angle_alpha   90.00
_cell.angle_beta   90.00
_cell.angle_gamma   90.00
#
_symmetry.space_group_name_H-M   'P 1'
#
loop_
_entity.id
_entity.type
_entity.pdbx_description
1 polymer ?
#
loop_
_entity_poly.entity_id
_entity_poly.type
_entity_poly.pdbx_seq_one_letter_code
_entity_poly.pdbx_strand_id
1 'polypeptide(L)'
;QKRLANQYNLSDLVEISAVTPDAMVKYLDFYFEYYDPPFVLGGGFDAKIAGIEYLNDIGIKSDEYIYNSISNLKNKEEIELLKKNKTTSVVVLILGSNHMSSTQRYRYITGKNQPGNVSIIDGLKQIGIEKIC
;
A
#
# COMPACT_ATOMS: atom_id res chain seq x y z
N GLN A 1 6.85 -12.99 -16.06
CA GLN A 1 6.15 -11.70 -16.13
C GLN A 1 6.84 -10.72 -17.07
N LYS A 2 8.09 -10.29 -16.81
CA LYS A 2 8.92 -9.41 -17.66
C LYS A 2 8.82 -9.68 -19.18
N ARG A 3 8.89 -10.96 -19.61
CA ARG A 3 8.76 -11.31 -21.05
C ARG A 3 7.44 -10.84 -21.68
N LEU A 4 6.31 -11.05 -21.01
CA LEU A 4 4.99 -10.66 -21.53
C LEU A 4 4.79 -9.15 -21.44
N ALA A 5 5.25 -8.53 -20.34
CA ALA A 5 5.22 -7.08 -20.16
C ALA A 5 5.96 -6.36 -21.30
N ASN A 6 7.18 -6.80 -21.62
CA ASN A 6 7.97 -6.29 -22.74
C ASN A 6 7.29 -6.53 -24.09
N GLN A 7 6.71 -7.72 -24.30
CA GLN A 7 6.04 -8.06 -25.55
C GLN A 7 4.84 -7.15 -25.84
N TYR A 8 4.10 -6.74 -24.81
CA TYR A 8 2.88 -5.95 -24.95
C TYR A 8 3.04 -4.48 -24.52
N ASN A 9 4.27 -4.03 -24.24
CA ASN A 9 4.57 -2.69 -23.74
C ASN A 9 3.70 -2.29 -22.53
N LEU A 10 3.57 -3.21 -21.58
CA LEU A 10 2.88 -3.01 -20.30
C LEU A 10 3.91 -2.90 -19.17
N SER A 11 3.62 -2.08 -18.17
CA SER A 11 4.37 -2.15 -16.90
C SER A 11 4.08 -3.48 -16.21
N ASP A 12 5.10 -4.10 -15.63
CA ASP A 12 4.93 -5.20 -14.68
C ASP A 12 5.08 -4.71 -13.24
N LEU A 13 4.16 -5.18 -12.40
CA LEU A 13 4.17 -4.93 -10.98
C LEU A 13 3.75 -6.22 -10.28
N VAL A 14 4.54 -6.65 -9.31
CA VAL A 14 4.24 -7.83 -8.50
C VAL A 14 3.65 -7.37 -7.19
N GLU A 15 2.53 -7.97 -6.78
CA GLU A 15 2.07 -7.86 -5.40
C GLU A 15 2.65 -9.01 -4.57
N ILE A 16 3.34 -8.65 -3.50
CA ILE A 16 3.85 -9.57 -2.50
C ILE A 16 2.91 -9.48 -1.31
N SER A 17 2.17 -10.55 -1.05
CA SER A 17 1.13 -10.59 -0.02
C SER A 17 1.32 -11.82 0.84
N ALA A 18 1.31 -11.61 2.16
CA ALA A 18 1.45 -12.67 3.14
C ALA A 18 0.46 -12.50 4.29
N VAL A 19 0.12 -13.62 4.93
CA VAL A 19 -0.75 -13.63 6.12
C VAL A 19 0.05 -13.47 7.41
N THR A 20 1.31 -13.93 7.43
CA THR A 20 2.17 -13.90 8.63
C THR A 20 3.45 -13.09 8.40
N PRO A 21 4.05 -12.52 9.47
CA PRO A 21 5.36 -11.87 9.43
C PRO A 21 6.45 -12.71 8.77
N ASP A 22 6.65 -13.95 9.23
CA ASP A 22 7.70 -14.83 8.72
C ASP A 22 7.56 -15.15 7.22
N ALA A 23 6.32 -15.28 6.75
CA ALA A 23 6.05 -15.50 5.33
C ALA A 23 6.37 -14.25 4.51
N MET A 24 6.05 -13.05 5.02
CA MET A 24 6.37 -11.80 4.33
C MET A 24 7.88 -11.67 4.09
N VAL A 25 8.69 -11.87 5.13
CA VAL A 25 10.15 -11.77 5.02
C VAL A 25 10.69 -12.76 3.98
N LYS A 26 10.27 -14.03 4.03
CA LYS A 26 10.72 -15.04 3.06
C LYS A 26 10.28 -14.74 1.62
N TYR A 27 9.10 -14.15 1.43
CA TYR A 27 8.62 -13.78 0.11
C TYR A 27 9.39 -12.56 -0.44
N LEU A 28 9.76 -11.61 0.42
CA LEU A 28 10.60 -10.49 0.06
C LEU A 28 12.04 -10.95 -0.25
N ASP A 29 12.63 -11.82 0.57
CA ASP A 29 13.93 -12.46 0.31
C ASP A 29 13.94 -13.08 -1.09
N PHE A 30 12.96 -13.95 -1.37
CA PHE A 30 12.83 -14.59 -2.67
C PHE A 30 12.63 -13.58 -3.80
N TYR A 31 11.84 -12.52 -3.59
CA TYR A 31 11.63 -11.50 -4.60
C TYR A 31 12.93 -10.79 -4.97
N PHE A 32 13.71 -10.33 -3.98
CA PHE A 32 14.95 -9.59 -4.22
C PHE A 32 16.10 -10.45 -4.76
N GLU A 33 15.99 -11.78 -4.72
CA GLU A 33 16.93 -12.66 -5.44
C GLU A 33 16.80 -12.54 -6.97
N TYR A 34 15.62 -12.18 -7.49
CA TYR A 34 15.30 -12.29 -8.92
C TYR A 34 14.70 -11.01 -9.54
N TYR A 35 14.26 -10.07 -8.71
CA TYR A 35 13.52 -8.90 -9.12
C TYR A 35 13.99 -7.65 -8.39
N ASP A 36 13.75 -6.52 -9.03
CA ASP A 36 14.08 -5.19 -8.53
C ASP A 36 12.77 -4.41 -8.33
N PRO A 37 12.73 -3.44 -7.41
CA PRO A 37 11.61 -2.51 -7.31
C PRO A 37 11.22 -1.85 -8.66
N PRO A 38 9.94 -1.42 -8.84
CA PRO A 38 8.91 -1.35 -7.81
C PRO A 38 8.05 -2.62 -7.66
N PHE A 39 7.41 -2.75 -6.49
CA PHE A 39 6.42 -3.79 -6.20
C PHE A 39 5.30 -3.26 -5.28
N VAL A 40 4.25 -4.06 -5.08
CA VAL A 40 3.17 -3.78 -4.14
C VAL A 40 3.36 -4.62 -2.88
N LEU A 41 3.40 -3.98 -1.72
CA LEU A 41 3.43 -4.63 -0.42
C LEU A 41 2.01 -4.81 0.11
N GLY A 42 1.49 -6.03 -0.01
CA GLY A 42 0.15 -6.43 0.44
C GLY A 42 0.13 -7.24 1.73
N GLY A 43 -1.03 -7.77 2.07
CA GLY A 43 -1.18 -8.77 3.14
C GLY A 43 -1.75 -8.25 4.47
N GLY A 44 -1.67 -9.10 5.49
CA GLY A 44 -2.13 -8.79 6.85
C GLY A 44 -1.33 -7.66 7.49
N PHE A 45 -1.90 -6.97 8.47
CA PHE A 45 -1.25 -5.81 9.08
C PHE A 45 0.12 -6.14 9.70
N ASP A 46 0.19 -7.21 10.50
CA ASP A 46 1.45 -7.67 11.11
C ASP A 46 2.48 -8.09 10.06
N ALA A 47 2.03 -8.72 8.98
CA ALA A 47 2.89 -9.09 7.85
C ALA A 47 3.47 -7.84 7.17
N LYS A 48 2.66 -6.80 6.96
CA LYS A 48 3.12 -5.52 6.39
C LYS A 48 4.10 -4.79 7.31
N ILE A 49 3.91 -4.84 8.63
CA ILE A 49 4.88 -4.27 9.59
C ILE A 49 6.25 -4.95 9.40
N ALA A 50 6.29 -6.28 9.47
CA ALA A 50 7.53 -7.04 9.30
C ALA A 50 8.16 -6.82 7.91
N GLY A 51 7.33 -6.72 6.87
CA GLY A 51 7.80 -6.37 5.53
C GLY A 51 8.49 -5.01 5.49
N ILE A 52 7.87 -3.97 6.07
CA ILE A 52 8.48 -2.63 6.11
C ILE A 52 9.77 -2.61 6.94
N GLU A 53 9.80 -3.32 8.06
CA GLU A 53 11.02 -3.44 8.88
C GLU A 53 12.16 -4.10 8.08
N TYR A 54 11.88 -5.23 7.43
CA TYR A 54 12.83 -5.89 6.55
C TYR A 54 13.31 -4.96 5.42
N LEU A 55 12.41 -4.24 4.75
CA LEU A 55 12.75 -3.31 3.67
C LEU A 55 13.67 -2.18 4.15
N ASN A 56 13.42 -1.64 5.33
CA ASN A 56 14.30 -0.64 5.94
C ASN A 56 15.71 -1.21 6.21
N ASP A 57 15.80 -2.45 6.71
CA ASP A 57 17.07 -3.09 7.03
C ASP A 57 17.94 -3.32 5.79
N ILE A 58 17.31 -3.65 4.65
CA ILE A 58 18.02 -3.83 3.38
C ILE A 58 18.14 -2.54 2.55
N GLY A 59 17.64 -1.41 3.06
CA GLY A 59 17.80 -0.09 2.47
C GLY A 59 16.86 0.24 1.30
N ILE A 60 15.76 -0.48 1.16
CA ILE A 60 14.71 -0.17 0.17
C ILE A 60 13.92 1.05 0.65
N LYS A 61 13.78 2.04 -0.22
CA LYS A 61 13.12 3.30 0.10
C LYS A 61 11.61 3.22 -0.08
N SER A 62 10.91 4.11 0.59
CA SER A 62 9.44 4.13 0.59
C SER A 62 8.80 4.57 -0.74
N ASP A 63 9.58 5.11 -1.68
CA ASP A 63 9.17 5.42 -3.05
C ASP A 63 9.41 4.26 -4.04
N GLU A 64 10.02 3.17 -3.57
CA GLU A 64 10.30 1.96 -4.34
C GLU A 64 9.22 0.87 -4.16
N TYR A 65 8.23 1.08 -3.28
CA TYR A 65 7.10 0.16 -3.15
C TYR A 65 5.79 0.90 -2.90
N ILE A 66 4.67 0.22 -3.18
CA ILE A 66 3.32 0.73 -2.95
C ILE A 66 2.68 -0.07 -1.82
N TYR A 67 2.25 0.61 -0.76
CA TYR A 67 1.55 -0.05 0.35
C TYR A 67 0.10 -0.38 -0.03
N ASN A 68 -0.26 -1.66 0.01
CA ASN A 68 -1.61 -2.15 -0.28
C ASN A 68 -2.23 -2.82 0.96
N SER A 69 -3.39 -2.37 1.44
CA SER A 69 -4.09 -1.11 1.17
C SER A 69 -4.46 -0.47 2.49
N ILE A 70 -4.92 0.78 2.40
CA ILE A 70 -5.63 1.46 3.47
C ILE A 70 -7.09 1.69 3.06
N SER A 71 -8.03 1.49 3.98
CA SER A 71 -9.46 1.69 3.71
C SER A 71 -10.05 2.91 4.42
N ASN A 72 -9.44 3.35 5.52
CA ASN A 72 -9.88 4.50 6.30
C ASN A 72 -8.74 4.99 7.20
N LEU A 73 -8.90 6.17 7.81
CA LEU A 73 -7.89 6.78 8.70
C LEU A 73 -8.18 6.57 10.18
N LYS A 74 -9.05 5.62 10.54
CA LYS A 74 -9.44 5.36 11.93
C LYS A 74 -8.46 4.42 12.65
N ASN A 75 -7.73 3.59 11.89
CA ASN A 75 -6.68 2.74 12.44
C ASN A 75 -5.42 3.59 12.71
N LYS A 76 -5.27 4.05 13.96
CA LYS A 76 -4.15 4.90 14.36
C LYS A 76 -2.79 4.21 14.20
N GLU A 77 -2.72 2.91 14.44
CA GLU A 77 -1.47 2.15 14.34
C GLU A 77 -0.98 2.11 12.88
N GLU A 78 -1.89 1.87 11.95
CA GLU A 78 -1.58 1.90 10.52
C GLU A 78 -1.14 3.30 10.06
N ILE A 79 -1.79 4.37 10.56
CA ILE A 79 -1.39 5.74 10.24
C ILE A 79 0.00 6.08 10.79
N GLU A 80 0.30 5.71 12.04
CA GLU A 80 1.62 5.95 12.60
C GLU A 80 2.71 5.11 11.92
N LEU A 81 2.40 3.88 11.48
CA LEU A 81 3.30 3.06 10.67
C LEU A 81 3.68 3.78 9.38
N LEU A 82 2.70 4.28 8.62
CA LEU A 82 2.93 5.00 7.36
C LEU A 82 3.75 6.28 7.57
N LYS A 83 3.44 7.04 8.63
CA LYS A 83 4.17 8.27 8.99
C LYS A 83 5.62 7.98 9.38
N LYS A 84 5.83 7.02 10.29
CA LYS A 84 7.16 6.66 10.82
C LYS A 84 8.09 6.24 9.68
N ASN A 85 7.57 5.48 8.73
CA ASN A 85 8.34 4.97 7.59
C ASN A 85 8.30 5.88 6.35
N LYS A 86 7.75 7.10 6.50
CA LYS A 86 7.65 8.09 5.41
C LYS A 86 7.10 7.49 4.12
N THR A 87 6.06 6.67 4.22
CA THR A 87 5.44 6.04 3.06
C THR A 87 4.97 7.11 2.09
N THR A 88 5.26 6.96 0.79
CA THR A 88 4.92 7.96 -0.23
C THR A 88 3.78 7.50 -1.14
N SER A 89 3.56 6.18 -1.26
CA SER A 89 2.64 5.56 -2.21
C SER A 89 1.73 4.52 -1.54
N VAL A 90 0.41 4.68 -1.70
CA VAL A 90 -0.60 3.75 -1.12
C VAL A 90 -1.73 3.45 -2.11
N VAL A 91 -2.31 2.27 -1.97
CA VAL A 91 -3.61 1.91 -2.56
C VAL A 91 -4.72 2.23 -1.56
N VAL A 92 -5.75 2.96 -2.00
CA VAL A 92 -6.99 3.14 -1.22
C VAL A 92 -8.01 2.07 -1.61
N LEU A 93 -8.30 1.18 -0.67
CA LEU A 93 -9.32 0.14 -0.86
C LEU A 93 -10.69 0.62 -0.35
N ILE A 94 -11.64 0.75 -1.27
CA ILE A 94 -13.03 1.05 -0.92
C ILE A 94 -13.73 -0.23 -0.48
N LEU A 95 -13.90 -0.39 0.83
CA LEU A 95 -14.72 -1.45 1.43
C LEU A 95 -16.21 -1.08 1.31
N GLY A 96 -16.79 -1.37 0.14
CA GLY A 96 -18.19 -1.08 -0.17
C GLY A 96 -19.10 -2.30 -0.10
N SER A 97 -20.41 -2.08 0.01
CA SER A 97 -21.41 -3.12 -0.23
C SER A 97 -21.54 -3.43 -1.73
N ASN A 98 -22.10 -4.59 -2.07
CA ASN A 98 -22.34 -5.01 -3.46
C ASN A 98 -23.19 -4.02 -4.28
N HIS A 99 -23.94 -3.14 -3.61
CA HIS A 99 -24.81 -2.14 -4.25
C HIS A 99 -24.24 -0.72 -4.21
N MET A 100 -22.97 -0.54 -3.86
CA MET A 100 -22.36 0.77 -3.79
C MET A 100 -22.16 1.38 -5.19
N SER A 101 -22.86 2.49 -5.45
CA SER A 101 -22.77 3.23 -6.72
C SER A 101 -21.43 3.95 -6.89
N SER A 102 -21.11 4.36 -8.11
CA SER A 102 -19.92 5.18 -8.41
C SER A 102 -19.91 6.48 -7.59
N THR A 103 -21.05 7.16 -7.46
CA THR A 103 -21.18 8.37 -6.62
C THR A 103 -20.89 8.09 -5.15
N GLN A 104 -21.33 6.93 -4.64
CA GLN A 104 -21.03 6.54 -3.25
C GLN A 104 -19.54 6.21 -3.07
N ARG A 105 -18.91 5.53 -4.02
CA ARG A 105 -17.45 5.29 -4.01
C ARG A 105 -16.65 6.59 -4.07
N TYR A 106 -17.05 7.53 -4.93
CA TYR A 106 -16.45 8.86 -5.00
C TYR A 106 -16.59 9.61 -3.67
N ARG A 107 -17.78 9.57 -3.05
CA ARG A 107 -18.02 10.18 -1.73
C ARG A 107 -17.27 9.47 -0.60
N TYR A 108 -17.01 8.17 -0.71
CA TYR A 108 -16.22 7.42 0.26
C TYR A 108 -14.82 8.02 0.40
N ILE A 109 -14.19 8.35 -0.72
CA ILE A 109 -12.82 8.87 -0.75
C ILE A 109 -12.73 10.40 -0.63
N THR A 110 -13.74 11.14 -1.10
CA THR A 110 -13.72 12.63 -1.09
C THR A 110 -14.52 13.26 0.06
N GLY A 111 -15.45 12.52 0.67
CA GLY A 111 -16.29 13.03 1.75
C GLY A 111 -15.49 13.24 3.04
N LYS A 112 -15.81 14.29 3.78
CA LYS A 112 -15.19 14.61 5.08
C LYS A 112 -15.73 13.72 6.21
N ASN A 113 -15.37 12.44 6.15
CA ASN A 113 -15.90 11.39 7.02
C ASN A 113 -14.80 10.66 7.84
N GLN A 114 -13.56 11.14 7.76
CA GLN A 114 -12.42 10.62 8.51
C GLN A 114 -12.17 11.45 9.78
N PRO A 115 -11.39 10.93 10.75
CA PRO A 115 -10.96 11.71 11.91
C PRO A 115 -10.36 13.06 11.51
N GLY A 116 -10.74 14.14 12.22
CA GLY A 116 -10.33 15.50 11.86
C GLY A 116 -11.20 16.18 10.80
N ASN A 117 -12.34 15.57 10.40
CA ASN A 117 -13.27 16.13 9.42
C ASN A 117 -12.61 16.37 8.04
N VAL A 118 -11.77 15.41 7.63
CA VAL A 118 -11.06 15.41 6.34
C VAL A 118 -11.54 14.24 5.46
N SER A 119 -11.25 14.32 4.17
CA SER A 119 -11.40 13.19 3.24
C SER A 119 -10.26 12.20 3.42
N ILE A 120 -10.40 10.96 2.91
CA ILE A 120 -9.29 10.00 2.97
C ILE A 120 -8.08 10.53 2.17
N ILE A 121 -8.35 11.16 1.02
CA ILE A 121 -7.32 11.71 0.14
C ILE A 121 -6.54 12.83 0.86
N ASP A 122 -7.26 13.77 1.47
CA ASP A 122 -6.63 14.90 2.14
C ASP A 122 -5.89 14.46 3.41
N GLY A 123 -6.46 13.54 4.17
CA GLY A 123 -5.80 13.02 5.37
C GLY A 123 -4.53 12.20 5.06
N LEU A 124 -4.52 11.43 3.96
CA LEU A 124 -3.31 10.75 3.48
C LEU A 124 -2.23 11.75 3.06
N LYS A 125 -2.61 12.81 2.32
CA LYS A 125 -1.68 13.88 1.95
C LYS A 125 -1.08 14.59 3.16
N GLN A 126 -1.87 14.83 4.20
CA GLN A 126 -1.41 15.47 5.44
C GLN A 126 -0.33 14.67 6.18
N ILE A 127 -0.30 13.35 6.00
CA ILE A 127 0.70 12.47 6.63
C ILE A 127 1.90 12.17 5.71
N GLY A 128 2.01 12.82 4.56
CA GLY A 128 3.15 12.72 3.65
C GLY A 128 2.99 11.76 2.47
N ILE A 129 1.78 11.24 2.22
CA ILE A 129 1.51 10.40 1.05
C ILE A 129 1.34 11.28 -0.19
N GLU A 130 2.13 11.01 -1.23
CA GLU A 130 2.17 11.79 -2.46
C GLU A 130 1.37 11.12 -3.60
N LYS A 131 1.44 9.78 -3.68
CA LYS A 131 0.82 8.97 -4.73
C LYS A 131 -0.28 8.11 -4.12
N ILE A 132 -1.51 8.34 -4.56
CA ILE A 132 -2.70 7.60 -4.10
C ILE A 132 -3.30 6.90 -5.30
N CYS A 133 -3.31 5.56 -5.25
CA CYS A 133 -3.85 4.68 -6.28
C CYS A 133 -5.24 4.17 -5.90
#